data_AF-A0A2Z6T7A8-F1
#
_entry.id   AF-A0A2Z6T7A8-F1
#
_cell.length_a   1.000
_cell.length_b   1.000
_cell.length_c   1.000
_cell.angle_alpha   90.00
_cell.angle_beta   90.00
_cell.angle_gamma   90.00
#
_symmetry.space_group_name_H-M   'P 1'
#
loop_
_entity.id
_entity.type
_entity.pdbx_description
1 polymer ?
#
loop_
_entity_poly.entity_id
_entity_poly.type
_entity_poly.pdbx_seq_one_letter_code
_entity_poly.pdbx_strand_id
1 'polypeptide(L)'
;MSNEEELRCIGCGSVLQDQDPKKSGYLPASALKKAMEEENAEVYCQRCFRLRHYNEIMPVEENNDDFLALLNSISEKKALVVNVVDLFDFSNSLITSLKRFIGNNEYILVGNKVDLFPKNTKESKVKDWMRQEANRNGLRPEKIFLVSAAKKKNLDALIDFIAQEGKNKDVYFVGTTNVGKSTLINAILSARSDLKDLITTSKFPGTTLDEIKIPLDNGHYLIDTPGILSKKQLASHLSGKELEVVEPKKPLKPATYQLLPGQTIFLAGLGRFDYVDGPSAGFTIYVARDLYLHRTKTENADEFYKKHKDDLLLPPSKADDLGPLKGQTFRPHQKSDILFGGVGFITVPKDVVVKAYTPDGIGLGIRRALI
;
A
#
# COMPACT_ATOMS: atom_id res chain seq x y z
N MET A 1 -34.58 -22.40 -22.05
CA MET A 1 -33.13 -22.22 -21.84
C MET A 1 -32.92 -22.45 -20.36
N SER A 2 -32.33 -23.59 -20.00
CA SER A 2 -32.05 -23.99 -18.62
C SER A 2 -31.07 -23.01 -18.00
N ASN A 3 -31.43 -22.43 -16.84
CA ASN A 3 -30.48 -21.73 -15.98
C ASN A 3 -29.45 -22.75 -15.49
N GLU A 4 -28.26 -22.78 -16.09
CA GLU A 4 -27.11 -23.39 -15.42
C GLU A 4 -26.75 -22.48 -14.25
N GLU A 5 -26.96 -22.96 -13.02
CA GLU A 5 -26.51 -22.25 -11.83
C GLU A 5 -24.99 -22.17 -11.85
N GLU A 6 -24.46 -20.96 -12.06
CA GLU A 6 -23.03 -20.70 -12.04
C GLU A 6 -22.47 -20.99 -10.64
N LEU A 7 -21.60 -21.99 -10.53
CA LEU A 7 -20.96 -22.33 -9.26
C LEU A 7 -20.01 -21.21 -8.83
N ARG A 8 -20.19 -20.67 -7.63
CA ARG A 8 -19.44 -19.51 -7.14
C ARG A 8 -18.55 -19.87 -5.95
N CYS A 9 -17.38 -19.24 -5.91
CA CYS A 9 -16.47 -19.38 -4.78
C CYS A 9 -17.09 -18.78 -3.52
N ILE A 10 -17.19 -19.54 -2.43
CA ILE A 10 -17.73 -19.05 -1.15
C ILE A 10 -16.85 -17.99 -0.48
N GLY A 11 -15.57 -17.93 -0.88
CA GLY A 11 -14.59 -17.00 -0.32
C GLY A 11 -14.40 -15.71 -1.12
N CYS A 12 -14.93 -15.58 -2.34
CA CYS A 12 -14.80 -14.33 -3.11
C CYS A 12 -16.01 -14.01 -4.00
N GLY A 13 -17.01 -14.89 -4.12
CA GLY A 13 -18.20 -14.68 -4.94
C GLY A 13 -17.99 -14.81 -6.45
N SER A 14 -16.74 -14.94 -6.91
CA SER A 14 -16.42 -15.12 -8.34
C SER A 14 -16.94 -16.46 -8.86
N VAL A 15 -17.39 -16.47 -10.12
CA VAL A 15 -17.73 -17.69 -10.85
C VAL A 15 -16.50 -18.58 -10.93
N LEU A 16 -16.62 -19.84 -10.53
CA LEU A 16 -15.52 -20.78 -10.55
C LEU A 16 -15.18 -21.16 -12.00
N GLN A 17 -13.88 -21.18 -12.31
CA GLN A 17 -13.37 -21.48 -13.64
C GLN A 17 -12.05 -22.23 -13.54
N ASP A 18 -11.69 -23.00 -14.57
CA ASP A 18 -10.46 -23.82 -14.62
C ASP A 18 -9.53 -23.46 -15.79
N GLN A 19 -9.81 -22.35 -16.48
CA GLN A 19 -9.16 -21.93 -17.71
C GLN A 19 -7.91 -21.07 -17.48
N ASP A 20 -7.98 -20.10 -16.57
CA ASP A 20 -6.91 -19.10 -16.36
C ASP A 20 -6.51 -18.98 -14.89
N PRO A 21 -5.34 -19.50 -14.48
CA PRO A 21 -4.80 -19.39 -13.12
C PRO A 21 -4.67 -17.97 -12.58
N LYS A 22 -4.60 -16.97 -13.46
CA LYS A 22 -4.42 -15.57 -13.10
C LYS A 22 -5.73 -14.80 -12.90
N LYS A 23 -6.88 -15.38 -13.26
CA LYS A 23 -8.19 -14.73 -13.14
C LYS A 23 -8.94 -15.18 -11.89
N SER A 24 -9.78 -14.29 -11.37
CA SER A 24 -10.65 -14.58 -10.23
C SER A 24 -11.53 -15.80 -10.50
N GLY A 25 -11.76 -16.60 -9.46
CA GLY A 25 -12.51 -17.85 -9.55
C GLY A 25 -11.71 -19.08 -10.00
N TYR A 26 -10.41 -18.96 -10.29
CA TYR A 26 -9.63 -20.11 -10.74
C TYR A 26 -9.58 -21.25 -9.73
N LEU A 27 -9.81 -22.46 -10.20
CA LEU A 27 -9.69 -23.72 -9.46
C LEU A 27 -9.18 -24.80 -10.43
N PRO A 28 -8.28 -25.71 -10.02
CA PRO A 28 -7.87 -26.82 -10.89
C PRO A 28 -9.07 -27.63 -11.39
N ALA A 29 -9.06 -28.04 -12.67
CA ALA A 29 -10.18 -28.75 -13.31
C ALA A 29 -10.68 -29.96 -12.51
N SER A 30 -9.78 -30.69 -11.86
CA SER A 30 -10.13 -31.85 -11.01
C SER A 30 -10.92 -31.47 -9.76
N ALA A 31 -10.69 -30.28 -9.20
CA ALA A 31 -11.43 -29.75 -8.06
C ALA A 31 -12.72 -29.07 -8.50
N LEU A 32 -12.75 -28.41 -9.67
CA LEU A 32 -13.97 -27.84 -10.25
C LEU A 32 -14.99 -28.92 -10.58
N LYS A 33 -14.55 -30.02 -11.20
CA LYS A 33 -15.42 -31.15 -11.52
C LYS A 33 -16.07 -31.76 -10.28
N LYS A 34 -15.29 -31.95 -9.20
CA LYS A 34 -15.83 -32.43 -7.91
C LYS A 34 -16.86 -31.45 -7.33
N ALA A 35 -16.59 -30.15 -7.42
CA ALA A 35 -17.48 -29.12 -6.92
C ALA A 35 -18.82 -29.06 -7.71
N MET A 36 -18.81 -29.41 -9.00
CA MET A 36 -20.03 -29.47 -9.82
C MET A 36 -20.85 -30.74 -9.59
N GLU A 37 -20.24 -31.82 -9.08
CA GLU A 37 -20.91 -33.08 -8.76
C GLU A 37 -21.63 -33.04 -7.39
N GLU A 38 -21.34 -32.04 -6.55
CA GLU A 38 -21.93 -31.85 -5.23
C GLU A 38 -23.01 -30.74 -5.25
N GLU A 39 -24.25 -31.06 -4.89
CA GLU A 39 -25.42 -30.13 -4.92
C GLU A 39 -25.31 -28.91 -3.99
N ASN A 40 -24.32 -28.87 -3.07
CA ASN A 40 -24.07 -27.75 -2.14
C ASN A 40 -22.56 -27.60 -1.86
N ALA A 41 -21.74 -27.58 -2.90
CA ALA A 41 -20.29 -27.54 -2.76
C ALA A 41 -19.78 -26.22 -2.15
N GLU A 42 -19.34 -26.26 -0.89
CA GLU A 42 -18.64 -25.15 -0.23
C GLU A 42 -17.18 -25.06 -0.70
N VAL A 43 -16.97 -24.50 -1.90
CA VAL A 43 -15.65 -24.53 -2.55
C VAL A 43 -15.01 -23.15 -2.62
N TYR A 44 -13.73 -23.11 -2.25
CA TYR A 44 -12.86 -21.96 -2.41
C TYR A 44 -12.09 -22.06 -3.73
N CYS A 45 -12.05 -20.97 -4.50
CA CYS A 45 -11.07 -20.83 -5.58
C CYS A 45 -9.64 -20.85 -4.99
N GLN A 46 -8.65 -21.11 -5.84
CA GLN A 46 -7.24 -21.23 -5.45
C GLN A 46 -6.76 -20.02 -4.62
N ARG A 47 -7.18 -18.79 -5.00
CA ARG A 47 -6.88 -17.55 -4.26
C ARG A 47 -7.42 -17.59 -2.83
N CYS A 48 -8.71 -17.86 -2.66
CA CYS A 48 -9.33 -17.85 -1.34
C CYS A 48 -8.82 -18.99 -0.47
N PHE A 49 -8.57 -20.14 -1.08
CA PHE A 49 -7.94 -21.26 -0.41
C PHE A 49 -6.56 -20.88 0.13
N ARG A 50 -5.72 -20.24 -0.71
CA ARG A 50 -4.37 -19.79 -0.32
C ARG A 50 -4.38 -18.66 0.71
N LEU A 51 -5.25 -17.67 0.56
CA LEU A 51 -5.40 -16.60 1.54
C LEU A 51 -5.81 -17.16 2.91
N ARG A 52 -6.77 -18.10 2.95
CA ARG A 52 -7.28 -18.68 4.20
C ARG A 52 -6.28 -19.60 4.90
N HIS A 53 -5.53 -20.41 4.15
CA HIS A 53 -4.64 -21.43 4.74
C HIS A 53 -3.18 -20.98 4.86
N TYR A 54 -2.72 -20.08 3.99
CA TYR A 54 -1.32 -19.67 3.89
C TYR A 54 -1.11 -18.17 4.04
N ASN A 55 -2.18 -17.38 4.22
CA ASN A 55 -2.12 -15.91 4.29
C ASN A 55 -1.42 -15.27 3.06
N GLU A 56 -1.53 -15.94 1.91
CA GLU A 56 -0.86 -15.59 0.66
C GLU A 56 -1.81 -14.79 -0.24
N ILE A 57 -1.42 -13.57 -0.62
CA ILE A 57 -2.19 -12.70 -1.52
C ILE A 57 -1.72 -12.99 -2.96
N MET A 58 -2.58 -13.59 -3.78
CA MET A 58 -2.29 -13.78 -5.20
C MET A 58 -2.62 -12.51 -6.00
N PRO A 59 -1.73 -12.03 -6.88
CA PRO A 59 -2.03 -10.91 -7.76
C PRO A 59 -3.05 -11.34 -8.82
N VAL A 60 -4.16 -10.61 -8.92
CA VAL A 60 -5.08 -10.71 -10.06
C VAL A 60 -4.82 -9.51 -10.96
N GLU A 61 -4.83 -9.73 -12.27
CA GLU A 61 -4.99 -8.66 -13.24
C GLU A 61 -6.44 -8.15 -13.19
N GLU A 62 -6.83 -7.49 -12.10
CA GLU A 62 -8.10 -6.76 -12.02
C GLU A 62 -7.90 -5.38 -12.67
N ASN A 63 -8.68 -5.11 -13.71
CA ASN A 63 -8.64 -3.89 -14.49
C ASN A 63 -8.92 -2.67 -13.61
N ASN A 64 -8.18 -1.58 -13.82
CA ASN A 64 -8.42 -0.30 -13.16
C ASN A 64 -9.85 0.24 -13.40
N ASP A 65 -10.57 -0.28 -14.40
CA ASP A 65 -11.86 0.24 -14.86
C ASP A 65 -13.01 0.07 -13.87
N ASP A 66 -13.09 -1.05 -13.14
CA ASP A 66 -14.16 -1.28 -12.15
C ASP A 66 -14.03 -0.33 -10.94
N PHE A 67 -12.78 -0.05 -10.54
CA PHE A 67 -12.49 0.95 -9.52
C PHE A 67 -12.79 2.37 -10.01
N LEU A 68 -12.49 2.68 -11.27
CA LEU A 68 -12.84 3.97 -11.86
C LEU A 68 -14.35 4.15 -11.95
N ALA A 69 -15.10 3.10 -12.29
CA ALA A 69 -16.56 3.10 -12.27
C ALA A 69 -17.09 3.33 -10.84
N LEU A 70 -16.52 2.65 -9.84
CA LEU A 70 -16.84 2.84 -8.43
C LEU A 70 -16.62 4.30 -8.00
N LEU A 71 -15.44 4.86 -8.26
CA LEU A 71 -15.14 6.24 -7.90
C LEU A 71 -16.07 7.23 -8.62
N ASN A 72 -16.34 7.03 -9.91
CA ASN A 72 -17.29 7.86 -10.65
C ASN A 72 -18.68 7.84 -10.00
N SER A 73 -19.14 6.69 -9.50
CA SER A 73 -20.42 6.59 -8.80
C SER A 73 -20.48 7.41 -7.50
N ILE A 74 -19.31 7.70 -6.88
CA ILE A 74 -19.23 8.56 -5.70
C ILE A 74 -19.50 10.02 -6.08
N SER A 75 -19.10 10.48 -7.27
CA SER A 75 -19.33 11.88 -7.71
C SER A 75 -20.80 12.29 -7.75
N GLU A 76 -21.69 11.33 -8.01
CA GLU A 76 -23.14 11.57 -8.13
C GLU A 76 -23.85 11.57 -6.78
N LYS A 77 -23.17 11.11 -5.71
CA LYS A 77 -23.71 11.02 -4.36
C LYS A 77 -23.21 12.18 -3.51
N LYS A 78 -23.97 12.50 -2.46
CA LYS A 78 -23.50 13.36 -1.37
C LYS A 78 -22.75 12.50 -0.37
N ALA A 79 -21.43 12.64 -0.32
CA ALA A 79 -20.54 11.78 0.45
C ALA A 79 -19.37 12.55 1.08
N LEU A 80 -18.81 12.00 2.16
CA LEU A 80 -17.48 12.32 2.63
C LEU A 80 -16.49 11.29 2.10
N VAL A 81 -15.42 11.73 1.43
CA VAL A 81 -14.35 10.84 0.97
C VAL A 81 -13.16 10.90 1.92
N VAL A 82 -12.82 9.76 2.51
CA VAL A 82 -11.69 9.55 3.40
C VAL A 82 -10.59 8.81 2.64
N ASN A 83 -9.58 9.55 2.17
CA ASN A 83 -8.44 8.94 1.49
C ASN A 83 -7.33 8.57 2.48
N VAL A 84 -7.05 7.28 2.59
CA VAL A 84 -6.03 6.73 3.46
C VAL A 84 -4.73 6.55 2.68
N VAL A 85 -3.64 7.15 3.19
CA VAL A 85 -2.31 7.08 2.60
C VAL A 85 -1.29 6.56 3.61
N ASP A 86 -0.25 5.90 3.11
CA ASP A 86 0.91 5.51 3.92
C ASP A 86 1.88 6.70 4.01
N LEU A 87 2.24 7.12 5.22
CA LEU A 87 3.18 8.23 5.42
C LEU A 87 4.59 7.96 4.85
N PHE A 88 5.01 6.70 4.79
CA PHE A 88 6.33 6.31 4.32
C PHE A 88 6.34 6.06 2.80
N ASP A 89 5.20 5.72 2.22
CA ASP A 89 5.00 5.52 0.78
C ASP A 89 3.97 6.49 0.17
N PHE A 90 3.98 7.74 0.65
CA PHE A 90 2.96 8.75 0.34
C PHE A 90 2.76 8.98 -1.17
N SER A 91 3.85 9.14 -1.91
CA SER A 91 3.79 9.46 -3.35
C SER A 91 3.16 8.34 -4.17
N ASN A 92 3.31 7.08 -3.73
CA ASN A 92 2.73 5.92 -4.41
C ASN A 92 1.33 5.58 -3.90
N SER A 93 0.98 5.98 -2.67
CA SER A 93 -0.36 5.82 -2.09
C SER A 93 -1.32 6.97 -2.40
N LEU A 94 -0.81 8.11 -2.88
CA LEU A 94 -1.63 9.25 -3.26
C LEU A 94 -2.33 9.03 -4.61
N ILE A 95 -3.65 8.94 -4.59
CA ILE A 95 -4.49 8.85 -5.78
C ILE A 95 -4.65 10.26 -6.39
N THR A 96 -3.74 10.66 -7.27
CA THR A 96 -3.72 12.02 -7.85
C THR A 96 -4.95 12.36 -8.69
N SER A 97 -5.56 11.35 -9.31
CA SER A 97 -6.78 11.49 -10.10
C SER A 97 -8.06 11.52 -9.25
N LEU A 98 -7.98 11.33 -7.92
CA LEU A 98 -9.14 11.22 -7.04
C LEU A 98 -10.12 12.37 -7.21
N LYS A 99 -9.62 13.62 -7.29
CA LYS A 99 -10.46 14.81 -7.43
C LYS A 99 -11.33 14.80 -8.70
N ARG A 100 -10.88 14.14 -9.77
CA ARG A 100 -11.68 14.01 -11.00
C ARG A 100 -12.90 13.12 -10.80
N PHE A 101 -12.80 12.17 -9.88
CA PHE A 101 -13.82 11.14 -9.69
C PHE A 101 -14.73 11.36 -8.50
N ILE A 102 -14.34 12.18 -7.51
CA ILE A 102 -15.20 12.47 -6.35
C ILE A 102 -16.11 13.69 -6.57
N GLY A 103 -15.98 14.40 -7.70
CA GLY A 103 -16.77 15.59 -8.00
C GLY A 103 -16.59 16.71 -6.98
N ASN A 104 -17.70 17.22 -6.44
CA ASN A 104 -17.72 18.28 -5.42
C ASN A 104 -17.79 17.74 -3.99
N ASN A 105 -17.63 16.42 -3.79
CA ASN A 105 -17.69 15.83 -2.46
C ASN A 105 -16.52 16.31 -1.58
N GLU A 106 -16.81 16.42 -0.29
CA GLU A 106 -15.80 16.78 0.69
C GLU A 106 -14.78 15.67 0.83
N TYR A 107 -13.53 16.08 0.99
CA TYR A 107 -12.37 15.20 0.91
C TYR A 107 -11.43 15.48 2.06
N ILE A 108 -11.11 14.42 2.82
CA ILE A 108 -10.08 14.44 3.84
C ILE A 108 -8.96 13.47 3.52
N LEU A 109 -7.78 13.76 4.07
CA LEU A 109 -6.59 12.94 3.91
C LEU A 109 -6.18 12.37 5.28
N VAL A 110 -6.01 11.05 5.34
CA VAL A 110 -5.63 10.34 6.56
C VAL A 110 -4.26 9.68 6.33
N GLY A 111 -3.23 10.22 6.97
CA GLY A 111 -1.89 9.64 6.98
C GLY A 111 -1.78 8.56 8.05
N ASN A 112 -1.69 7.31 7.62
CA ASN A 112 -1.56 6.16 8.51
C ASN A 112 -0.09 5.82 8.81
N LYS A 113 0.11 4.94 9.80
CA LYS A 113 1.43 4.47 10.27
C LYS A 113 2.29 5.55 10.94
N VAL A 114 1.67 6.55 11.58
CA VAL A 114 2.41 7.63 12.27
C VAL A 114 3.32 7.11 13.39
N ASP A 115 3.05 5.91 13.93
CA ASP A 115 3.87 5.25 14.94
C ASP A 115 5.25 4.83 14.43
N LEU A 116 5.45 4.75 13.11
CA LEU A 116 6.73 4.39 12.52
C LEU A 116 7.73 5.56 12.48
N PHE A 117 7.29 6.80 12.75
CA PHE A 117 8.19 7.94 12.85
C PHE A 117 9.08 7.85 14.10
N PRO A 118 10.29 8.43 14.05
CA PRO A 118 11.10 8.66 15.25
C PRO A 118 10.31 9.46 16.31
N LYS A 119 10.51 9.15 17.60
CA LYS A 119 9.73 9.70 18.74
C LYS A 119 9.71 11.24 18.80
N ASN A 120 10.75 11.90 18.28
CA ASN A 120 10.91 13.35 18.28
C ASN A 120 10.31 14.05 17.05
N THR A 121 9.64 13.31 16.16
CA THR A 121 9.01 13.89 14.97
C THR A 121 7.80 14.73 15.38
N LYS A 122 7.79 16.00 14.95
CA LYS A 122 6.65 16.90 15.18
C LYS A 122 5.53 16.59 14.20
N GLU A 123 4.40 16.10 14.69
CA GLU A 123 3.21 15.78 13.88
C GLU A 123 2.69 16.97 13.06
N SER A 124 2.82 18.20 13.56
CA SER A 124 2.46 19.42 12.80
C SER A 124 3.25 19.56 11.51
N LYS A 125 4.57 19.30 11.55
CA LYS A 125 5.42 19.35 10.36
C LYS A 125 5.04 18.27 9.34
N VAL A 126 4.66 17.08 9.81
CA VAL A 126 4.21 15.99 8.94
C VAL A 126 2.88 16.36 8.26
N LYS A 127 1.93 16.94 9.00
CA LYS A 127 0.66 17.45 8.42
C LYS A 127 0.91 18.53 7.38
N ASP A 128 1.79 19.49 7.68
CA ASP A 128 2.12 20.58 6.75
C ASP A 128 2.80 20.06 5.48
N TRP A 129 3.70 19.08 5.62
CA TRP A 129 4.33 18.40 4.50
C TRP A 129 3.28 17.66 3.64
N MET A 130 2.38 16.88 4.25
CA MET A 130 1.32 16.19 3.53
C MET A 130 0.42 17.17 2.77
N ARG A 131 0.08 18.31 3.38
CA ARG A 131 -0.70 19.36 2.73
C ARG A 131 0.04 19.93 1.52
N GLN A 132 1.33 20.21 1.63
CA GLN A 132 2.14 20.71 0.53
C GLN A 132 2.21 19.70 -0.62
N GLU A 133 2.45 18.43 -0.32
CA GLU A 133 2.55 17.38 -1.34
C GLU A 133 1.18 17.09 -2.00
N ALA A 134 0.08 17.09 -1.25
CA ALA A 134 -1.26 17.01 -1.82
C ALA A 134 -1.54 18.20 -2.76
N ASN A 135 -1.27 19.43 -2.31
CA ASN A 135 -1.49 20.65 -3.10
C ASN A 135 -0.71 20.65 -4.41
N ARG A 136 0.54 20.17 -4.40
CA ARG A 136 1.38 20.04 -5.60
C ARG A 136 0.81 19.06 -6.63
N ASN A 137 0.07 18.07 -6.15
CA ASN A 137 -0.64 17.10 -6.98
C ASN A 137 -2.08 17.54 -7.30
N GLY A 138 -2.44 18.81 -7.04
CA GLY A 138 -3.76 19.37 -7.35
C GLY A 138 -4.87 18.96 -6.36
N LEU A 139 -4.52 18.28 -5.27
CA LEU A 139 -5.44 17.84 -4.23
C LEU A 139 -5.45 18.84 -3.08
N ARG A 140 -6.65 19.22 -2.61
CA ARG A 140 -6.81 20.16 -1.50
C ARG A 140 -7.72 19.52 -0.44
N PRO A 141 -7.16 18.76 0.51
CA PRO A 141 -7.94 18.15 1.58
C PRO A 141 -8.47 19.22 2.55
N GLU A 142 -9.73 19.09 2.93
CA GLU A 142 -10.38 19.95 3.95
C GLU A 142 -9.69 19.79 5.30
N LYS A 143 -9.39 18.54 5.67
CA LYS A 143 -8.67 18.19 6.89
C LYS A 143 -7.63 17.09 6.65
N ILE A 144 -6.60 17.11 7.48
CA ILE A 144 -5.54 16.11 7.51
C ILE A 144 -5.44 15.51 8.91
N PHE A 145 -5.58 14.19 8.98
CA PHE A 145 -5.41 13.41 10.19
C PHE A 145 -4.16 12.55 10.10
N LEU A 146 -3.47 12.39 11.22
CA LEU A 146 -2.35 11.46 11.36
C LEU A 146 -2.75 10.41 12.37
N VAL A 147 -2.72 9.14 11.96
CA VAL A 147 -3.18 8.03 12.78
C VAL A 147 -2.18 6.89 12.76
N SER A 148 -2.26 6.05 13.79
CA SER A 148 -1.77 4.68 13.69
C SER A 148 -2.94 3.76 13.92
N ALA A 149 -3.45 3.16 12.85
CA ALA A 149 -4.51 2.16 12.95
C ALA A 149 -4.05 0.96 13.80
N ALA A 150 -2.81 0.49 13.58
CA ALA A 150 -2.24 -0.66 14.27
C ALA A 150 -2.03 -0.42 15.78
N LYS A 151 -1.66 0.81 16.19
CA LYS A 151 -1.48 1.19 17.60
C LYS A 151 -2.68 1.91 18.20
N LYS A 152 -3.77 2.06 17.44
CA LYS A 152 -4.96 2.86 17.80
C LYS A 152 -4.62 4.28 18.28
N LYS A 153 -3.58 4.89 17.71
CA LYS A 153 -3.10 6.21 18.09
C LYS A 153 -3.82 7.30 17.28
N ASN A 154 -4.21 8.39 17.95
CA ASN A 154 -4.85 9.57 17.36
C ASN A 154 -6.16 9.27 16.61
N LEU A 155 -6.88 8.21 16.99
CA LEU A 155 -8.13 7.83 16.32
C LEU A 155 -9.31 8.70 16.73
N ASP A 156 -9.38 9.13 17.99
CA ASP A 156 -10.56 9.81 18.55
C ASP A 156 -10.96 11.04 17.72
N ALA A 157 -10.01 11.92 17.41
CA ALA A 157 -10.29 13.12 16.60
C ALA A 157 -10.76 12.81 15.16
N LEU A 158 -10.33 11.69 14.58
CA LEU A 158 -10.80 11.23 13.27
C LEU A 158 -12.22 10.65 13.39
N ILE A 159 -12.48 9.84 14.43
CA ILE A 159 -13.78 9.24 14.70
C ILE A 159 -14.82 10.33 14.95
N ASP A 160 -14.52 11.31 15.80
CA ASP A 160 -15.42 12.43 16.10
C ASP A 160 -15.76 13.23 14.84
N PHE A 161 -14.76 13.47 13.99
CA PHE A 161 -14.97 14.16 12.72
C PHE A 161 -15.84 13.34 11.76
N ILE A 162 -15.56 12.05 11.60
CA ILE A 162 -16.37 11.16 10.75
C ILE A 162 -17.79 11.04 11.30
N ALA A 163 -17.98 10.93 12.62
CA ALA A 163 -19.29 10.84 13.24
C ALA A 163 -20.10 12.13 13.07
N GLN A 164 -19.44 13.30 13.09
CA GLN A 164 -20.10 14.58 12.82
C GLN A 164 -20.51 14.73 11.35
N GLU A 165 -19.58 14.45 10.43
CA GLU A 165 -19.83 14.62 9.00
C GLU A 165 -20.78 13.55 8.46
N GLY A 166 -20.63 12.31 8.90
CA GLY A 166 -21.45 11.16 8.53
C GLY A 166 -22.90 11.25 9.01
N LYS A 167 -23.30 12.33 9.71
CA LYS A 167 -24.69 12.55 10.16
C LYS A 167 -25.70 12.60 9.03
N ASN A 168 -25.31 13.14 7.87
CA ASN A 168 -26.22 13.48 6.77
C ASN A 168 -25.74 13.00 5.40
N LYS A 169 -24.74 12.10 5.35
CA LYS A 169 -24.10 11.62 4.13
C LYS A 169 -23.32 10.33 4.40
N ASP A 170 -23.13 9.56 3.36
CA ASP A 170 -22.31 8.35 3.39
C ASP A 170 -20.82 8.69 3.45
N VAL A 171 -20.02 7.81 4.04
CA VAL A 171 -18.58 8.00 4.24
C VAL A 171 -17.80 6.91 3.50
N TYR A 172 -17.05 7.29 2.48
CA TYR A 172 -16.29 6.38 1.62
C TYR A 172 -14.82 6.36 1.99
N PHE A 173 -14.30 5.21 2.38
CA PHE A 173 -12.86 4.99 2.57
C PHE A 173 -12.21 4.55 1.26
N VAL A 174 -11.26 5.34 0.77
CA VAL A 174 -10.50 5.05 -0.46
C VAL A 174 -9.01 5.01 -0.16
N GLY A 175 -8.24 4.23 -0.92
CA GLY A 175 -6.78 4.16 -0.77
C GLY A 175 -6.16 3.04 -1.60
N THR A 176 -4.85 3.07 -1.79
CA THR A 176 -4.13 1.96 -2.43
C THR A 176 -4.05 0.74 -1.50
N THR A 177 -3.64 -0.41 -2.02
CA THR A 177 -3.31 -1.57 -1.18
C THR A 177 -2.17 -1.26 -0.21
N ASN A 178 -2.11 -1.98 0.92
CA ASN A 178 -1.13 -1.84 2.01
C ASN A 178 -1.02 -0.48 2.74
N VAL A 179 -1.89 0.49 2.45
CA VAL A 179 -1.95 1.74 3.26
C VAL A 179 -2.53 1.52 4.66
N GLY A 180 -3.16 0.37 4.91
CA GLY A 180 -3.79 0.02 6.18
C GLY A 180 -5.23 0.53 6.34
N LYS A 181 -5.96 0.72 5.22
CA LYS A 181 -7.39 1.08 5.19
C LYS A 181 -8.26 0.12 6.01
N SER A 182 -8.18 -1.18 5.76
CA SER A 182 -8.98 -2.18 6.50
C SER A 182 -8.60 -2.25 7.99
N THR A 183 -7.31 -2.07 8.32
CA THR A 183 -6.87 -1.95 9.72
C THR A 183 -7.47 -0.72 10.39
N LEU A 184 -7.55 0.42 9.68
CA LEU A 184 -8.14 1.65 10.19
C LEU A 184 -9.63 1.49 10.45
N ILE A 185 -10.37 0.91 9.50
CA ILE A 185 -11.81 0.65 9.65
C ILE A 185 -12.06 -0.26 10.85
N ASN A 186 -11.34 -1.39 10.95
CA ASN A 186 -11.46 -2.29 12.10
C ASN A 186 -11.13 -1.59 13.43
N ALA A 187 -10.16 -0.68 13.44
CA ALA A 187 -9.81 0.09 14.63
C ALA A 187 -10.91 1.09 15.02
N ILE A 188 -11.55 1.75 14.05
CA ILE A 188 -12.71 2.64 14.25
C ILE A 188 -13.89 1.83 14.81
N LEU A 189 -14.22 0.70 14.20
CA LEU A 189 -15.31 -0.18 14.65
C LEU A 189 -15.07 -0.72 16.07
N SER A 190 -13.82 -1.07 16.39
CA SER A 190 -13.47 -1.55 17.73
C SER A 190 -13.60 -0.48 18.82
N ALA A 191 -13.45 0.80 18.46
CA ALA A 191 -13.51 1.94 19.40
C ALA A 191 -14.95 2.39 19.68
N ARG A 192 -15.89 2.07 18.79
CA ARG A 192 -17.32 2.39 18.89
C ARG A 192 -18.08 1.19 19.49
N SER A 193 -18.33 1.23 20.79
CA SER A 193 -19.07 0.19 21.54
C SER A 193 -20.49 -0.03 21.02
N ASP A 194 -21.10 1.04 20.51
CA ASP A 194 -22.41 1.14 19.84
C ASP A 194 -22.47 0.41 18.49
N LEU A 195 -21.34 0.27 17.78
CA LEU A 195 -21.25 -0.45 16.52
C LEU A 195 -20.91 -1.94 16.68
N LYS A 196 -20.58 -2.42 17.89
CA LYS A 196 -20.26 -3.84 18.14
C LYS A 196 -21.44 -4.77 17.92
N ASP A 197 -22.65 -4.33 18.26
CA ASP A 197 -23.86 -5.18 18.19
C ASP A 197 -24.37 -5.34 16.75
N LEU A 198 -24.11 -4.36 15.87
CA LEU A 198 -24.41 -4.42 14.42
C LEU A 198 -23.53 -5.42 13.65
N ILE A 199 -22.39 -5.84 14.22
CA ILE A 199 -21.40 -6.69 13.55
C ILE A 199 -21.72 -8.19 13.74
N THR A 200 -22.62 -8.55 14.68
CA THR A 200 -22.83 -9.95 15.07
C THR A 200 -23.61 -10.83 14.09
N THR A 201 -24.08 -10.29 12.94
CA THR A 201 -24.81 -11.09 11.95
C THR A 201 -24.32 -10.99 10.50
N SER A 202 -23.38 -10.10 10.17
CA SER A 202 -22.72 -10.11 8.86
C SER A 202 -21.41 -10.89 8.93
N LYS A 203 -21.50 -12.22 8.75
CA LYS A 203 -20.34 -13.05 8.41
C LYS A 203 -19.58 -12.34 7.28
N PHE A 204 -18.35 -11.89 7.53
CA PHE A 204 -17.49 -11.25 6.53
C PHE A 204 -17.40 -12.12 5.26
N PRO A 205 -18.06 -11.74 4.15
CA PRO A 205 -17.95 -12.47 2.90
C PRO A 205 -16.83 -11.88 2.06
N GLY A 206 -16.12 -12.79 1.44
CA GLY A 206 -15.07 -12.65 0.45
C GLY A 206 -14.85 -11.37 -0.36
N THR A 207 -13.58 -11.03 -0.50
CA THR A 207 -13.04 -10.06 -1.45
C THR A 207 -13.25 -10.49 -2.91
N THR A 208 -14.15 -9.83 -3.64
CA THR A 208 -13.96 -9.35 -5.03
C THR A 208 -14.92 -8.18 -5.21
N LEU A 209 -14.41 -6.97 -5.41
CA LEU A 209 -15.17 -5.77 -5.84
C LEU A 209 -16.51 -5.38 -5.17
N ASP A 210 -16.92 -5.98 -4.05
CA ASP A 210 -18.12 -5.54 -3.32
C ASP A 210 -17.76 -4.56 -2.19
N GLU A 211 -18.31 -3.35 -2.27
CA GLU A 211 -18.28 -2.34 -1.22
C GLU A 211 -18.74 -2.94 0.13
N ILE A 212 -17.92 -2.86 1.18
CA ILE A 212 -18.36 -3.26 2.52
C ILE A 212 -19.12 -2.08 3.12
N LYS A 213 -20.44 -2.22 3.29
CA LYS A 213 -21.30 -1.20 3.89
C LYS A 213 -21.53 -1.51 5.35
N ILE A 214 -21.05 -0.64 6.24
CA ILE A 214 -21.29 -0.71 7.67
C ILE A 214 -22.34 0.34 8.02
N PRO A 215 -23.53 -0.04 8.51
CA PRO A 215 -24.58 0.91 8.85
C PRO A 215 -24.17 1.80 10.04
N LEU A 216 -24.60 3.05 9.96
CA LEU A 216 -24.55 4.04 11.04
C LEU A 216 -25.96 4.22 11.62
N ASP A 217 -26.06 4.63 12.88
CA ASP A 217 -27.34 4.74 13.63
C ASP A 217 -28.35 5.72 13.03
N ASN A 218 -27.91 6.55 12.09
CA ASN A 218 -28.66 7.59 11.41
C ASN A 218 -29.11 7.20 10.00
N GLY A 219 -28.97 5.93 9.60
CA GLY A 219 -29.39 5.42 8.29
C GLY A 219 -28.39 5.67 7.15
N HIS A 220 -27.20 6.18 7.47
CA HIS A 220 -26.08 6.31 6.53
C HIS A 220 -25.10 5.14 6.67
N TYR A 221 -24.11 5.05 5.77
CA TYR A 221 -23.14 3.97 5.78
C TYR A 221 -21.68 4.47 5.83
N LEU A 222 -20.82 3.68 6.47
CA LEU A 222 -19.38 3.67 6.24
C LEU A 222 -19.10 2.63 5.16
N ILE A 223 -18.49 3.04 4.05
CA ILE A 223 -18.21 2.20 2.91
C ILE A 223 -16.71 1.95 2.81
N ASP A 224 -16.30 0.69 2.91
CA ASP A 224 -14.95 0.28 2.54
C ASP A 224 -14.89 0.00 1.04
N THR A 225 -14.15 0.81 0.28
CA THR A 225 -13.93 0.50 -1.14
C THR A 225 -12.77 -0.48 -1.28
N PRO A 226 -12.74 -1.33 -2.32
CA PRO A 226 -11.56 -2.10 -2.67
C PRO A 226 -10.31 -1.22 -2.76
N GLY A 227 -9.17 -1.74 -2.31
CA GLY A 227 -7.90 -1.02 -2.39
C GLY A 227 -7.33 -1.04 -3.80
N ILE A 228 -6.79 0.08 -4.27
CA ILE A 228 -6.16 0.14 -5.60
C ILE A 228 -4.81 -0.58 -5.54
N LEU A 229 -4.65 -1.64 -6.34
CA LEU A 229 -3.34 -2.23 -6.58
C LEU A 229 -2.50 -1.27 -7.43
N SER A 230 -1.52 -0.64 -6.80
CA SER A 230 -0.55 0.19 -7.53
C SER A 230 0.55 -0.70 -8.09
N LYS A 231 0.57 -0.92 -9.40
CA LYS A 231 1.69 -1.59 -10.12
C LYS A 231 3.04 -0.88 -9.95
N LYS A 232 3.07 0.27 -9.26
CA LYS A 232 4.26 1.07 -8.98
C LYS A 232 4.92 0.73 -7.64
N GLN A 233 4.32 -0.11 -6.79
CA GLN A 233 4.90 -0.49 -5.50
C GLN A 233 5.72 -1.78 -5.64
N LEU A 234 6.98 -1.77 -5.21
CA LEU A 234 7.80 -2.98 -5.27
C LEU A 234 7.26 -4.07 -4.32
N ALA A 235 6.67 -3.65 -3.20
CA ALA A 235 6.04 -4.52 -2.22
C ALA A 235 4.93 -5.43 -2.82
N SER A 236 4.22 -5.01 -3.86
CA SER A 236 3.15 -5.84 -4.46
C SER A 236 3.68 -7.06 -5.22
N HIS A 237 4.99 -7.17 -5.42
CA HIS A 237 5.65 -8.27 -6.11
C HIS A 237 6.36 -9.25 -5.17
N LEU A 238 6.27 -9.03 -3.86
CA LEU A 238 6.96 -9.84 -2.85
C LEU A 238 6.02 -10.86 -2.22
N SER A 239 6.59 -12.00 -1.82
CA SER A 239 5.86 -12.98 -1.03
C SER A 239 5.52 -12.42 0.37
N GLY A 240 4.51 -13.00 1.04
CA GLY A 240 4.11 -12.56 2.38
C GLY A 240 5.24 -12.57 3.42
N LYS A 241 6.14 -13.56 3.34
CA LYS A 241 7.30 -13.66 4.25
C LYS A 241 8.33 -12.54 4.02
N GLU A 242 8.47 -12.08 2.79
CA GLU A 242 9.41 -11.02 2.44
C GLU A 242 8.83 -9.65 2.71
N LEU A 243 7.52 -9.48 2.48
CA LEU A 243 6.78 -8.31 2.95
C LEU A 243 6.99 -8.09 4.45
N GLU A 244 7.00 -9.15 5.24
CA GLU A 244 7.28 -9.04 6.68
C GLU A 244 8.67 -8.49 7.04
N VAL A 245 9.66 -8.67 6.17
CA VAL A 245 11.03 -8.14 6.33
C VAL A 245 11.11 -6.69 5.88
N VAL A 246 10.40 -6.35 4.80
CA VAL A 246 10.43 -5.04 4.16
C VAL A 246 9.53 -4.03 4.87
N GLU A 247 8.39 -4.47 5.39
CA GLU A 247 7.44 -3.60 6.08
C GLU A 247 7.89 -3.28 7.51
N PRO A 248 8.03 -1.99 7.87
CA PRO A 248 8.46 -1.64 9.21
C PRO A 248 7.37 -1.95 10.24
N LYS A 249 7.67 -2.86 11.18
CA LYS A 249 6.79 -3.20 12.33
C LYS A 249 7.07 -2.35 13.58
N LYS A 250 8.18 -1.61 13.57
CA LYS A 250 8.69 -0.78 14.68
C LYS A 250 9.13 0.59 14.14
N PRO A 251 9.19 1.64 14.99
CA PRO A 251 9.71 2.93 14.58
C PRO A 251 11.02 2.83 13.81
N LEU A 252 11.07 3.49 12.64
CA LEU A 252 12.23 3.52 11.77
C LEU A 252 13.42 4.09 12.54
N LYS A 253 14.55 3.39 12.44
CA LYS A 253 15.82 3.86 12.99
C LYS A 253 16.63 4.45 11.83
N PRO A 254 16.94 5.76 11.83
CA PRO A 254 17.77 6.33 10.79
C PRO A 254 19.15 5.67 10.79
N ALA A 255 19.58 5.15 9.64
CA ALA A 255 20.93 4.64 9.43
C ALA A 255 21.69 5.63 8.55
N THR A 256 22.53 6.46 9.17
CA THR A 256 23.31 7.48 8.46
C THR A 256 24.68 6.95 8.05
N TYR A 257 24.99 7.05 6.77
CA TYR A 257 26.28 6.71 6.19
C TYR A 257 26.95 7.97 5.66
N GLN A 258 28.21 8.20 6.04
CA GLN A 258 29.05 9.18 5.38
C GLN A 258 29.61 8.57 4.10
N LEU A 259 29.20 9.08 2.93
CA LEU A 259 29.60 8.55 1.63
C LEU A 259 30.53 9.51 0.87
N LEU A 260 31.32 8.93 -0.01
CA LEU A 260 32.13 9.57 -1.05
C LEU A 260 31.62 9.14 -2.43
N PRO A 261 31.81 9.95 -3.48
CA PRO A 261 31.52 9.50 -4.85
C PRO A 261 32.19 8.16 -5.17
N GLY A 262 31.49 7.30 -5.91
CA GLY A 262 31.93 5.94 -6.22
C GLY A 262 31.64 4.92 -5.11
N GLN A 263 30.67 5.23 -4.22
CA GLN A 263 30.19 4.27 -3.21
C GLN A 263 28.72 3.92 -3.43
N THR A 264 28.41 2.66 -3.12
CA THR A 264 27.10 2.06 -3.33
C THR A 264 26.55 1.52 -2.02
N ILE A 265 25.24 1.69 -1.82
CA ILE A 265 24.47 1.03 -0.77
C ILE A 265 23.41 0.14 -1.43
N PHE A 266 23.36 -1.13 -1.02
CA PHE A 266 22.26 -2.04 -1.31
C PHE A 266 21.23 -2.03 -0.18
N LEU A 267 19.96 -2.05 -0.57
CA LEU A 267 18.79 -2.24 0.28
C LEU A 267 18.27 -3.66 0.00
N ALA A 268 18.93 -4.65 0.61
CA ALA A 268 18.84 -6.05 0.17
C ALA A 268 19.01 -6.16 -1.36
N GLY A 269 18.33 -7.08 -2.01
CA GLY A 269 18.28 -7.19 -3.47
C GLY A 269 17.23 -6.28 -4.11
N LEU A 270 16.43 -5.58 -3.32
CA LEU A 270 15.31 -4.75 -3.77
C LEU A 270 15.72 -3.34 -4.22
N GLY A 271 16.88 -2.86 -3.75
CA GLY A 271 17.34 -1.51 -4.08
C GLY A 271 18.85 -1.40 -4.14
N ARG A 272 19.33 -0.58 -5.07
CA ARG A 272 20.73 -0.13 -5.11
C ARG A 272 20.76 1.38 -5.20
N PHE A 273 21.67 2.00 -4.47
CA PHE A 273 21.90 3.44 -4.45
C PHE A 273 23.38 3.72 -4.69
N ASP A 274 23.70 4.33 -5.82
CA ASP A 274 25.05 4.75 -6.17
C ASP A 274 25.19 6.25 -5.91
N TYR A 275 26.21 6.63 -5.14
CA TYR A 275 26.61 8.01 -5.02
C TYR A 275 27.59 8.35 -6.15
N VAL A 276 27.14 9.15 -7.12
CA VAL A 276 27.86 9.37 -8.39
C VAL A 276 28.80 10.57 -8.30
N ASP A 277 28.33 11.71 -7.79
CA ASP A 277 29.12 12.95 -7.78
C ASP A 277 28.68 13.95 -6.70
N GLY A 278 29.66 14.72 -6.19
CA GLY A 278 29.50 15.75 -5.16
C GLY A 278 30.50 15.63 -3.99
N PRO A 279 30.39 16.48 -2.95
CA PRO A 279 31.30 16.45 -1.80
C PRO A 279 30.97 15.31 -0.83
N SER A 280 31.91 14.94 0.04
CA SER A 280 31.61 13.99 1.12
C SER A 280 30.40 14.46 1.93
N ALA A 281 29.37 13.62 2.00
CA ALA A 281 28.11 13.98 2.65
C ALA A 281 27.49 12.81 3.40
N GLY A 282 26.59 13.14 4.33
CA GLY A 282 25.79 12.18 5.07
C GLY A 282 24.51 11.82 4.31
N PHE A 283 24.27 10.52 4.17
CA PHE A 283 23.07 9.94 3.55
C PHE A 283 22.34 9.15 4.61
N THR A 284 21.06 9.44 4.83
CA THR A 284 20.30 8.80 5.92
C THR A 284 19.23 7.88 5.35
N ILE A 285 19.35 6.60 5.67
CA ILE A 285 18.50 5.53 5.15
C ILE A 285 17.38 5.26 6.17
N TYR A 286 16.15 5.21 5.67
CA TYR A 286 14.94 4.89 6.42
C TYR A 286 14.26 3.67 5.79
N VAL A 287 14.58 2.49 6.34
CA VAL A 287 14.04 1.19 5.93
C VAL A 287 13.68 0.35 7.16
N ALA A 288 12.93 -0.74 6.99
CA ALA A 288 12.68 -1.70 8.06
C ALA A 288 13.98 -2.17 8.71
N ARG A 289 13.96 -2.37 10.04
CA ARG A 289 15.17 -2.64 10.82
C ARG A 289 15.88 -3.94 10.43
N ASP A 290 15.09 -4.90 9.98
CA ASP A 290 15.56 -6.23 9.64
C ASP A 290 15.95 -6.33 8.15
N LEU A 291 15.78 -5.24 7.38
CA LEU A 291 16.22 -5.17 6.00
C LEU A 291 17.75 -5.07 5.95
N TYR A 292 18.38 -6.00 5.24
CA TYR A 292 19.83 -6.04 5.11
C TYR A 292 20.36 -4.82 4.33
N LEU A 293 21.34 -4.12 4.90
CA LEU A 293 22.03 -3.00 4.27
C LEU A 293 23.50 -3.36 4.01
N HIS A 294 23.95 -3.19 2.76
CA HIS A 294 25.33 -3.47 2.39
C HIS A 294 26.00 -2.28 1.69
N ARG A 295 27.19 -1.89 2.15
CA ARG A 295 28.01 -0.85 1.52
C ARG A 295 29.17 -1.46 0.78
N THR A 296 29.37 -1.04 -0.46
CA THR A 296 30.54 -1.40 -1.28
C THR A 296 31.00 -0.22 -2.12
N LYS A 297 32.12 -0.37 -2.83
CA LYS A 297 32.51 0.57 -3.89
C LYS A 297 31.68 0.30 -5.14
N THR A 298 31.33 1.34 -5.88
CA THR A 298 30.51 1.23 -7.09
C THR A 298 31.16 0.35 -8.16
N GLU A 299 32.49 0.36 -8.26
CA GLU A 299 33.26 -0.51 -9.16
C GLU A 299 33.00 -2.01 -8.93
N ASN A 300 32.70 -2.41 -7.69
CA ASN A 300 32.44 -3.81 -7.32
C ASN A 300 30.94 -4.14 -7.27
N ALA A 301 30.06 -3.15 -7.41
CA ALA A 301 28.64 -3.32 -7.10
C ALA A 301 27.94 -4.29 -8.06
N ASP A 302 28.27 -4.26 -9.35
CA ASP A 302 27.67 -5.16 -10.35
C ASP A 302 28.07 -6.63 -10.12
N GLU A 303 29.34 -6.87 -9.82
CA GLU A 303 29.84 -8.22 -9.50
C GLU A 303 29.27 -8.73 -8.18
N PHE A 304 29.26 -7.87 -7.15
CA PHE A 304 28.69 -8.19 -5.86
C PHE A 304 27.22 -8.57 -5.97
N TYR A 305 26.42 -7.79 -6.72
CA TYR A 305 25.00 -8.11 -6.94
C TYR A 305 24.81 -9.46 -7.62
N LYS A 306 25.56 -9.73 -8.70
CA LYS A 306 25.47 -11.01 -9.41
C LYS A 306 25.79 -12.21 -8.52
N LYS A 307 26.79 -12.07 -7.65
CA LYS A 307 27.22 -13.13 -6.73
C LYS A 307 26.24 -13.34 -5.59
N HIS A 308 25.63 -12.27 -5.08
CA HIS A 308 24.93 -12.28 -3.80
C HIS A 308 23.41 -12.04 -3.86
N LYS A 309 22.84 -11.86 -5.06
CA LYS A 309 21.39 -11.67 -5.26
C LYS A 309 20.52 -12.80 -4.69
N ASP A 310 21.09 -13.98 -4.51
CA ASP A 310 20.37 -15.20 -4.15
C ASP A 310 20.64 -15.68 -2.71
N ASP A 311 21.53 -15.02 -1.96
CA ASP A 311 21.93 -15.43 -0.60
C ASP A 311 21.87 -14.28 0.42
N LEU A 312 22.64 -13.23 0.21
CA LEU A 312 22.88 -12.15 1.16
C LEU A 312 21.98 -10.95 0.85
N LEU A 313 21.70 -10.70 -0.43
CA LEU A 313 20.81 -9.63 -0.88
C LEU A 313 19.36 -10.13 -0.94
N LEU A 314 18.87 -10.66 0.17
CA LEU A 314 17.48 -11.09 0.34
C LEU A 314 16.72 -10.10 1.23
N PRO A 315 15.45 -9.79 0.94
CA PRO A 315 14.69 -10.13 -0.28
C PRO A 315 15.20 -9.38 -1.54
N PRO A 316 14.80 -9.79 -2.76
CA PRO A 316 13.86 -10.86 -3.08
C PRO A 316 14.52 -12.23 -3.22
N SER A 317 13.73 -13.30 -3.11
CA SER A 317 14.18 -14.68 -3.31
C SER A 317 14.19 -15.06 -4.81
N LYS A 318 14.82 -16.20 -5.15
CA LYS A 318 14.80 -16.75 -6.52
C LYS A 318 13.39 -17.02 -7.06
N ALA A 319 12.41 -17.21 -6.18
CA ALA A 319 11.04 -17.53 -6.58
C ALA A 319 10.28 -16.29 -7.09
N ASP A 320 10.76 -15.09 -6.76
CA ASP A 320 10.14 -13.84 -7.13
C ASP A 320 10.68 -13.42 -8.51
N ASP A 321 9.81 -13.49 -9.53
CA ASP A 321 10.13 -13.05 -10.90
C ASP A 321 10.17 -11.52 -10.97
N LEU A 322 11.19 -10.95 -10.35
CA LEU A 322 11.50 -9.53 -10.36
C LEU A 322 12.53 -9.27 -11.46
N GLY A 323 12.16 -8.43 -12.43
CA GLY A 323 13.01 -8.08 -13.55
C GLY A 323 14.34 -7.42 -13.14
N PRO A 324 15.22 -7.14 -14.10
CA PRO A 324 16.56 -6.63 -13.82
C PRO A 324 16.51 -5.27 -13.11
N LEU A 325 17.54 -4.96 -12.31
CA LEU A 325 17.69 -3.63 -11.72
C LEU A 325 17.82 -2.57 -12.81
N LYS A 326 16.84 -1.67 -12.90
CA LYS A 326 16.89 -0.50 -13.79
C LYS A 326 17.15 0.76 -12.99
N GLY A 327 18.14 1.53 -13.43
CA GLY A 327 18.63 2.70 -12.70
C GLY A 327 18.10 4.02 -13.24
N GLN A 328 17.73 4.93 -12.35
CA GLN A 328 17.37 6.31 -12.63
C GLN A 328 18.34 7.26 -11.91
N THR A 329 18.80 8.29 -12.62
CA THR A 329 19.70 9.31 -12.06
C THR A 329 18.89 10.50 -11.54
N PHE A 330 19.25 10.98 -10.36
CA PHE A 330 18.63 12.12 -9.69
C PHE A 330 19.66 13.19 -9.36
N ARG A 331 19.24 14.46 -9.50
CA ARG A 331 20.03 15.66 -9.18
C ARG A 331 19.20 16.61 -8.31
N PRO A 332 19.04 16.32 -7.01
CA PRO A 332 18.21 17.13 -6.12
C PRO A 332 18.75 18.55 -5.93
N HIS A 333 17.93 19.58 -6.17
CA HIS A 333 18.27 20.99 -5.89
C HIS A 333 18.03 21.40 -4.42
N GLN A 334 17.53 20.48 -3.61
CA GLN A 334 17.24 20.67 -2.18
C GLN A 334 17.33 19.33 -1.45
N LYS A 335 17.40 19.35 -0.12
CA LYS A 335 17.30 18.12 0.69
C LYS A 335 16.05 17.34 0.29
N SER A 336 16.24 16.10 -0.14
CA SER A 336 15.21 15.28 -0.78
C SER A 336 15.28 13.84 -0.28
N ASP A 337 14.18 13.11 -0.43
CA ASP A 337 14.15 11.65 -0.23
C ASP A 337 14.12 10.97 -1.60
N ILE A 338 15.07 10.06 -1.84
CA ILE A 338 15.03 9.12 -2.96
C ILE A 338 14.23 7.91 -2.51
N LEU A 339 13.16 7.61 -3.24
CA LEU A 339 12.15 6.63 -2.87
C LEU A 339 12.47 5.26 -3.47
N PHE A 340 12.29 4.24 -2.64
CA PHE A 340 12.24 2.83 -3.02
C PHE A 340 10.86 2.32 -2.62
N GLY A 341 9.88 2.49 -3.52
CA GLY A 341 8.45 2.33 -3.22
C GLY A 341 8.12 1.00 -2.53
N GLY A 342 7.53 1.08 -1.35
CA GLY A 342 7.22 -0.07 -0.50
C GLY A 342 8.38 -0.60 0.36
N VAL A 343 9.63 -0.15 0.14
CA VAL A 343 10.83 -0.56 0.91
C VAL A 343 11.27 0.51 1.91
N GLY A 344 11.29 1.77 1.46
CA GLY A 344 11.75 2.89 2.27
C GLY A 344 12.31 4.02 1.42
N PHE A 345 13.14 4.85 2.02
CA PHE A 345 13.75 5.97 1.33
C PHE A 345 15.13 6.33 1.88
N ILE A 346 15.91 7.03 1.05
CA ILE A 346 17.22 7.58 1.42
C ILE A 346 17.15 9.09 1.32
N THR A 347 17.32 9.76 2.46
CA THR A 347 17.43 11.21 2.50
C THR A 347 18.83 11.63 2.02
N VAL A 348 18.84 12.46 0.98
CA VAL A 348 20.04 12.94 0.29
C VAL A 348 20.18 14.47 0.45
N PRO A 349 21.42 14.99 0.50
CA PRO A 349 21.67 16.43 0.47
C PRO A 349 21.26 17.04 -0.88
N LYS A 350 21.29 18.38 -0.95
CA LYS A 350 21.16 19.10 -2.21
C LYS A 350 22.46 19.04 -3.02
N ASP A 351 22.35 19.30 -4.32
CA ASP A 351 23.46 19.53 -5.24
C ASP A 351 24.43 18.33 -5.33
N VAL A 352 23.88 17.12 -5.23
CA VAL A 352 24.60 15.86 -5.47
C VAL A 352 24.03 15.13 -6.69
N VAL A 353 24.79 14.21 -7.26
CA VAL A 353 24.31 13.27 -8.30
C VAL A 353 24.26 11.87 -7.70
N VAL A 354 23.09 11.26 -7.74
CA VAL A 354 22.86 9.90 -7.23
C VAL A 354 22.12 9.09 -8.27
N LYS A 355 22.34 7.77 -8.29
CA LYS A 355 21.61 6.86 -9.17
C LYS A 355 21.00 5.75 -8.35
N ALA A 356 19.68 5.63 -8.37
CA ALA A 356 18.96 4.61 -7.64
C ALA A 356 18.42 3.57 -8.62
N TYR A 357 18.41 2.31 -8.20
CA TYR A 357 17.94 1.18 -8.99
C TYR A 357 16.97 0.35 -8.16
N THR A 358 15.94 -0.14 -8.81
CA THR A 358 15.01 -1.16 -8.29
C THR A 358 14.72 -2.16 -9.42
N PRO A 359 14.17 -3.34 -9.11
CA PRO A 359 13.68 -4.25 -10.13
C PRO A 359 12.72 -3.55 -11.10
N ASP A 360 13.05 -3.62 -12.38
CA ASP A 360 12.37 -2.93 -13.49
C ASP A 360 12.17 -1.40 -13.34
N GLY A 361 12.82 -0.77 -12.36
CA GLY A 361 12.64 0.66 -12.04
C GLY A 361 11.33 0.94 -11.29
N ILE A 362 10.67 -0.10 -10.77
CA ILE A 362 9.41 0.01 -10.03
C ILE A 362 9.64 0.78 -8.73
N GLY A 363 8.73 1.72 -8.41
CA GLY A 363 8.72 2.44 -7.15
C GLY A 363 9.83 3.48 -6.96
N LEU A 364 10.67 3.74 -7.97
CA LEU A 364 11.64 4.81 -7.92
C LEU A 364 10.97 6.17 -8.00
N GLY A 365 11.45 7.10 -7.19
CA GLY A 365 10.97 8.46 -7.19
C GLY A 365 11.82 9.39 -6.37
N ILE A 366 11.48 10.68 -6.41
CA ILE A 366 12.08 11.70 -5.56
C ILE A 366 10.98 12.59 -5.00
N ARG A 367 11.11 12.95 -3.73
CA ARG A 367 10.23 13.91 -3.06
C ARG A 367 11.03 14.83 -2.15
N ARG A 368 10.38 15.88 -1.65
CA ARG A 368 10.97 16.68 -0.56
C ARG A 368 11.16 15.82 0.68
N ALA A 369 12.30 15.99 1.34
CA ALA A 369 12.60 15.27 2.56
C ALA A 369 11.48 15.42 3.59
N LEU A 370 10.95 14.30 4.04
CA LEU A 370 9.91 14.21 5.07
C LEU A 370 10.47 14.53 6.47
N ILE A 371 11.76 14.23 6.70
CA ILE A 371 12.47 14.33 7.99
C ILE A 371 13.65 15.30 7.92
#